data_AF-A0A0A9DDI5-F1
#
_entry.id   AF-A0A0A9DDI5-F1
#
_cell.length_a   1.000
_cell.length_b   1.000
_cell.length_c   1.000
_cell.angle_alpha   90.00
_cell.angle_beta   90.00
_cell.angle_gamma   90.00
#
_symmetry.space_group_name_H-M   'P 1'
#
loop_
_entity.id
_entity.type
_entity.pdbx_description
1 polymer ?
#
loop_
_entity_poly.entity_id
_entity_poly.type
_entity_poly.pdbx_seq_one_letter_code
_entity_poly.pdbx_strand_id
1 'polypeptide(L)'
;MIFTGQQLGPLRARSVHKIKELDHRFYEPLARAGLLPFALMMAGAPMEVGGRTPLPAIDEALLTGLVDRWRPETHTFHFPFGEMAVTLRDVAMLTGLPIRGAPLIVSRPAREQWKGYVADRFGVQYDGKDAGLSMSWVHGLTQFGPCPLDADENTLMRHYEVYLYVLLGGIMFCNTAGDYVVPHIVWLAAYLASHPYEPTSYSWGSAVLAATYRGLCDAIPRTKRKATITGCLHLL
;
A
#
# COMPACT_ATOMS: atom_id res chain seq x y z
N MET A 1 -3.31 -34.05 -7.85
CA MET A 1 -4.65 -33.49 -7.57
C MET A 1 -5.34 -33.24 -8.88
N ILE A 2 -6.57 -33.72 -9.03
CA ILE A 2 -7.35 -33.70 -10.26
C ILE A 2 -7.72 -32.24 -10.54
N PHE A 3 -7.14 -31.67 -11.60
CA PHE A 3 -7.59 -30.42 -12.21
C PHE A 3 -9.00 -30.67 -12.76
N THR A 4 -10.03 -30.27 -12.01
CA THR A 4 -11.29 -29.91 -12.63
C THR A 4 -10.97 -28.73 -13.53
N GLY A 5 -10.89 -28.96 -14.85
CA GLY A 5 -10.42 -28.00 -15.87
C GLY A 5 -11.31 -26.77 -16.05
N GLN A 6 -11.67 -26.10 -14.97
CA GLN A 6 -12.32 -24.81 -15.00
C GLN A 6 -11.27 -23.76 -15.38
N GLN A 7 -11.46 -23.13 -16.54
CA GLN A 7 -10.68 -21.97 -16.93
C GLN A 7 -11.04 -20.81 -15.99
N LEU A 8 -10.15 -20.53 -15.02
CA LEU A 8 -10.29 -19.38 -14.12
C LEU A 8 -9.80 -18.12 -14.84
N GLY A 9 -10.54 -17.01 -14.69
CA GLY A 9 -10.10 -15.71 -15.20
C GLY A 9 -8.81 -15.21 -14.52
N PRO A 10 -8.18 -14.16 -15.06
CA PRO A 10 -7.01 -13.52 -14.45
C PRO A 10 -7.27 -13.09 -12.99
N LEU A 11 -6.21 -13.09 -12.19
CA LEU A 11 -6.19 -12.50 -10.86
C LEU A 11 -6.48 -11.01 -10.95
N ARG A 12 -7.31 -10.50 -10.05
CA ARG A 12 -7.54 -9.06 -9.98
C ARG A 12 -6.46 -8.37 -9.19
N ALA A 13 -5.90 -7.30 -9.76
CA ALA A 13 -4.97 -6.42 -9.07
C ALA A 13 -5.74 -5.47 -8.15
N ARG A 14 -5.28 -5.33 -6.91
CA ARG A 14 -5.92 -4.46 -5.91
C ARG A 14 -5.26 -3.10 -5.76
N SER A 15 -3.97 -2.95 -6.08
CA SER A 15 -3.25 -1.67 -5.92
C SER A 15 -3.46 -0.70 -7.11
N VAL A 16 -4.71 -0.42 -7.47
CA VAL A 16 -5.04 0.48 -8.59
C VAL A 16 -5.34 1.92 -8.12
N HIS A 17 -5.12 2.19 -6.82
CA HIS A 17 -5.36 3.51 -6.24
C HIS A 17 -4.33 4.50 -6.75
N LYS A 18 -4.80 5.55 -7.42
CA LYS A 18 -3.94 6.58 -8.01
C LYS A 18 -3.82 7.76 -7.06
N ILE A 19 -2.59 8.08 -6.68
CA ILE A 19 -2.27 9.34 -6.05
C ILE A 19 -2.22 10.40 -7.16
N LYS A 20 -3.24 11.25 -7.24
CA LYS A 20 -3.37 12.24 -8.33
C LYS A 20 -2.35 13.36 -8.23
N GLU A 21 -2.04 13.81 -7.02
CA GLU A 21 -1.11 14.90 -6.74
C GLU A 21 -0.62 14.77 -5.30
N LEU A 22 0.67 15.03 -5.09
CA LEU A 22 1.29 15.02 -3.77
C LEU A 22 1.50 16.46 -3.32
N ASP A 23 0.82 16.85 -2.24
CA ASP A 23 1.00 18.18 -1.63
C ASP A 23 2.46 18.33 -1.16
N HIS A 24 3.12 19.41 -1.57
CA HIS A 24 4.51 19.68 -1.25
C HIS A 24 4.74 19.81 0.27
N ARG A 25 3.71 20.20 1.04
CA ARG A 25 3.77 20.26 2.51
C ARG A 25 3.93 18.89 3.15
N PHE A 26 3.65 17.80 2.43
CA PHE A 26 3.88 16.44 2.90
C PHE A 26 5.32 15.96 2.67
N TYR A 27 6.16 16.72 1.95
CA TYR A 27 7.49 16.24 1.58
C TYR A 27 8.39 16.00 2.78
N GLU A 28 8.46 16.98 3.70
CA GLU A 28 9.25 16.80 4.92
C GLU A 28 8.69 15.67 5.80
N PRO A 29 7.39 15.61 6.13
CA PRO A 29 6.83 14.50 6.89
C PRO A 29 7.12 13.12 6.27
N LEU A 30 7.00 13.00 4.94
CA LEU A 30 7.31 11.77 4.23
C LEU A 30 8.81 11.46 4.21
N ALA A 31 9.67 12.47 4.17
CA ALA A 31 11.12 12.28 4.22
C ALA A 31 11.54 11.76 5.60
N ARG A 32 10.99 12.34 6.68
CA ARG A 32 11.20 11.88 8.06
C ARG A 32 10.66 10.48 8.27
N ALA A 33 9.54 10.15 7.65
CA ALA A 33 9.00 8.80 7.63
C ALA A 33 9.80 7.82 6.74
N GLY A 34 10.74 8.27 5.89
CA GLY A 34 11.43 7.39 4.94
C GLY A 34 10.55 6.89 3.79
N LEU A 35 9.46 7.60 3.49
CA LEU A 35 8.47 7.26 2.47
C LEU A 35 8.52 8.18 1.25
N LEU A 36 9.23 9.32 1.32
CA LEU A 36 9.22 10.34 0.27
C LEU A 36 9.58 9.82 -1.14
N PRO A 37 10.66 9.04 -1.34
CA PRO A 37 11.00 8.56 -2.69
C PRO A 37 9.86 7.74 -3.31
N PHE A 38 9.25 6.87 -2.52
CA PHE A 38 8.15 6.04 -2.96
C PHE A 38 6.87 6.86 -3.22
N ALA A 39 6.56 7.81 -2.34
CA ALA A 39 5.45 8.75 -2.52
C ALA A 39 5.56 9.56 -3.82
N LEU A 40 6.75 10.05 -4.14
CA LEU A 40 7.04 10.78 -5.38
C LEU A 40 6.88 9.88 -6.62
N MET A 41 7.40 8.65 -6.55
CA MET A 41 7.19 7.64 -7.59
C MET A 41 5.70 7.44 -7.83
N MET A 42 4.93 7.24 -6.76
CA MET A 42 3.49 6.99 -6.84
C MET A 42 2.67 8.19 -7.33
N ALA A 43 3.17 9.41 -7.15
CA ALA A 43 2.57 10.64 -7.67
C ALA A 43 2.94 10.91 -9.15
N GLY A 44 3.79 10.07 -9.75
CA GLY A 44 4.31 10.27 -11.11
C GLY A 44 5.19 11.52 -11.22
N ALA A 45 5.86 11.90 -10.13
CA ALA A 45 6.74 13.05 -10.11
C ALA A 45 7.87 12.88 -11.16
N PRO A 46 8.21 13.94 -11.92
CA PRO A 46 9.26 13.87 -12.92
C PRO A 46 10.59 13.40 -12.33
N MET A 47 11.21 12.41 -12.98
CA MET A 47 12.65 12.16 -12.81
C MET A 47 13.50 13.21 -13.54
N GLU A 48 12.93 13.96 -14.50
CA GLU A 48 13.58 15.04 -15.27
C GLU A 48 12.67 16.27 -15.42
N VAL A 49 13.25 17.47 -15.54
CA VAL A 49 12.51 18.74 -15.58
C VAL A 49 11.52 18.78 -16.76
N GLY A 50 10.21 18.77 -16.46
CA GLY A 50 9.16 19.12 -17.43
C GLY A 50 8.14 18.03 -17.82
N GLY A 51 8.07 16.89 -17.13
CA GLY A 51 7.08 15.84 -17.44
C GLY A 51 6.47 15.13 -16.22
N ARG A 52 5.41 14.33 -16.43
CA ARG A 52 4.98 13.30 -15.47
C ARG A 52 5.51 11.96 -15.95
N THR A 53 6.11 11.16 -15.07
CA THR A 53 6.46 9.77 -15.40
C THR A 53 5.24 8.91 -15.09
N PRO A 54 4.52 8.38 -16.10
CA PRO A 54 3.38 7.50 -15.83
C PRO A 54 3.90 6.24 -15.14
N LEU A 55 3.26 5.87 -14.03
CA LEU A 55 3.48 4.57 -13.42
C LEU A 55 3.15 3.46 -14.42
N PRO A 56 3.93 2.37 -14.46
CA PRO A 56 3.59 1.19 -15.24
C PRO A 56 2.17 0.72 -14.90
N ALA A 57 1.37 0.48 -15.92
CA ALA A 57 0.05 -0.10 -15.72
C ALA A 57 0.22 -1.53 -15.18
N ILE A 58 -0.61 -1.89 -14.19
CA ILE A 58 -0.59 -3.24 -13.64
C ILE A 58 -1.37 -4.16 -14.59
N ASP A 59 -0.67 -5.11 -15.19
CA ASP A 59 -1.27 -6.14 -16.06
C ASP A 59 -1.68 -7.37 -15.25
N GLU A 60 -2.99 -7.56 -15.11
CA GLU A 60 -3.58 -8.67 -14.36
C GLU A 60 -3.24 -10.05 -14.96
N ALA A 61 -3.07 -10.16 -16.28
CA ALA A 61 -2.69 -11.40 -16.94
C ALA A 61 -1.21 -11.73 -16.68
N LEU A 62 -0.33 -10.72 -16.73
CA LEU A 62 1.08 -10.88 -16.38
C LEU A 62 1.24 -11.31 -14.92
N LEU A 63 0.57 -10.63 -13.98
CA LEU A 63 0.59 -10.99 -12.57
C LEU A 63 0.09 -12.41 -12.33
N THR A 64 -0.95 -12.83 -13.06
CA THR A 64 -1.44 -14.22 -13.02
C THR A 64 -0.35 -15.20 -13.45
N GLY A 65 0.33 -14.91 -14.56
CA GLY A 65 1.43 -15.75 -15.07
C GLY A 65 2.64 -15.82 -14.12
N LEU A 66 2.89 -14.77 -13.36
CA LEU A 66 3.91 -14.75 -12.30
C LEU A 66 3.49 -15.59 -11.10
N VAL A 67 2.25 -15.46 -10.62
CA VAL A 67 1.71 -16.27 -9.52
C VAL A 67 1.73 -17.76 -9.86
N ASP A 68 1.37 -18.15 -11.09
CA ASP A 68 1.41 -19.55 -11.52
C ASP A 68 2.84 -20.15 -11.49
N ARG A 69 3.87 -19.28 -11.52
CA ARG A 69 5.30 -19.64 -11.43
C ARG A 69 5.88 -19.50 -10.03
N TRP A 70 5.15 -18.92 -9.09
CA TRP A 70 5.61 -18.75 -7.72
C TRP A 70 5.68 -20.10 -6.98
N ARG A 71 6.74 -20.31 -6.21
CA ARG A 71 6.92 -21.48 -5.34
C ARG A 71 7.03 -21.02 -3.88
N PRO A 72 6.04 -21.33 -3.04
CA PRO A 72 6.01 -20.86 -1.66
C PRO A 72 7.06 -21.55 -0.78
N GLU A 73 7.60 -22.70 -1.20
CA GLU A 73 8.65 -23.43 -0.48
C GLU A 73 9.98 -22.65 -0.49
N THR A 74 10.31 -22.01 -1.61
CA THR A 74 11.56 -21.28 -1.82
C THR A 74 11.37 -19.76 -1.84
N HIS A 75 10.13 -19.28 -1.94
CA HIS A 75 9.79 -17.87 -2.19
C HIS A 75 10.49 -17.33 -3.46
N THR A 76 10.50 -18.14 -4.51
CA THR A 76 11.07 -17.82 -5.83
C THR A 76 10.06 -18.09 -6.94
N PHE A 77 10.19 -17.36 -8.05
CA PHE A 77 9.54 -17.64 -9.33
C PHE A 77 10.35 -18.65 -10.12
N HIS A 78 9.70 -19.66 -10.67
CA HIS A 78 10.33 -20.70 -11.49
C HIS A 78 10.07 -20.45 -12.97
N PHE A 79 11.11 -20.06 -13.69
CA PHE A 79 11.10 -19.88 -15.15
C PHE A 79 11.89 -21.01 -15.84
N PRO A 80 11.71 -21.22 -17.16
CA PRO A 80 12.50 -22.18 -17.91
C PRO A 80 14.03 -21.94 -17.84
N PHE A 81 14.44 -20.70 -17.60
CA PHE A 81 15.84 -20.28 -17.51
C PHE A 81 16.38 -20.26 -16.06
N GLY A 82 15.58 -20.61 -15.05
CA GLY A 82 16.01 -20.67 -13.65
C GLY A 82 15.03 -20.04 -12.67
N GLU A 83 15.50 -19.90 -11.43
CA GLU A 83 14.75 -19.28 -10.34
C GLU A 83 15.05 -17.78 -10.24
N MET A 84 14.03 -16.98 -9.91
CA MET A 84 14.15 -15.53 -9.75
C MET A 84 13.32 -15.07 -8.56
N ALA A 85 13.80 -14.09 -7.81
CA ALA A 85 13.06 -13.50 -6.70
C ALA A 85 13.33 -12.01 -6.60
N VAL A 86 12.33 -11.24 -6.18
CA VAL A 86 12.49 -9.81 -5.91
C VAL A 86 13.28 -9.66 -4.61
N THR A 87 14.49 -9.10 -4.66
CA THR A 87 15.35 -8.95 -3.49
C THR A 87 15.14 -7.60 -2.79
N LEU A 88 15.66 -7.44 -1.57
CA LEU A 88 15.69 -6.12 -0.92
C LEU A 88 16.45 -5.08 -1.75
N ARG A 89 17.46 -5.50 -2.52
CA ARG A 89 18.18 -4.58 -3.41
C ARG A 89 17.25 -4.05 -4.50
N ASP A 90 16.44 -4.92 -5.10
CA ASP A 90 15.47 -4.53 -6.13
C ASP A 90 14.42 -3.59 -5.56
N VAL A 91 13.93 -3.87 -4.34
CA VAL A 91 13.01 -2.97 -3.63
C VAL A 91 13.62 -1.58 -3.46
N ALA A 92 14.85 -1.48 -2.95
CA ALA A 92 15.51 -0.19 -2.76
C ALA A 92 15.70 0.55 -4.09
N MET A 93 16.08 -0.14 -5.16
CA MET A 93 16.32 0.47 -6.47
C MET A 93 15.04 0.90 -7.18
N LEU A 94 13.97 0.11 -7.11
CA LEU A 94 12.70 0.38 -7.79
C LEU A 94 11.85 1.41 -7.04
N THR A 95 11.84 1.36 -5.70
CA THR A 95 10.90 2.12 -4.87
C THR A 95 11.55 3.25 -4.08
N GLY A 96 12.87 3.22 -3.90
CA GLY A 96 13.58 4.11 -2.98
C GLY A 96 13.25 3.90 -1.50
N LEU A 97 12.49 2.85 -1.15
CA LEU A 97 12.16 2.56 0.25
C LEU A 97 13.40 2.10 1.03
N PRO A 98 13.57 2.54 2.29
CA PRO A 98 14.68 2.10 3.13
C PRO A 98 14.56 0.62 3.48
N ILE A 99 15.65 -0.12 3.25
CA ILE A 99 15.76 -1.56 3.58
C ILE A 99 16.52 -1.81 4.88
N ARG A 100 17.13 -0.77 5.45
CA ARG A 100 17.76 -0.79 6.77
C ARG A 100 16.87 -0.04 7.75
N GLY A 101 16.81 -0.52 8.98
CA GLY A 101 15.98 0.09 10.01
C GLY A 101 15.38 -0.93 10.98
N ALA A 102 14.65 -0.40 11.96
CA ALA A 102 13.79 -1.14 12.86
C ALA A 102 12.69 -1.89 12.08
N PRO A 103 12.30 -3.09 12.54
CA PRO A 103 11.17 -3.81 11.98
C PRO A 103 9.89 -2.98 12.17
N LEU A 104 9.03 -2.96 11.16
CA LEU A 104 7.72 -2.33 11.25
C LEU A 104 6.79 -3.24 12.07
N ILE A 105 6.77 -3.04 13.39
CA ILE A 105 5.88 -3.73 14.31
C ILE A 105 4.70 -2.81 14.57
N VAL A 106 3.60 -3.06 13.89
CA VAL A 106 2.36 -2.30 14.12
C VAL A 106 1.57 -3.01 15.21
N SER A 107 1.46 -2.38 16.38
CA SER A 107 0.57 -2.85 17.44
C SER A 107 -0.82 -3.10 16.87
N ARG A 108 -1.45 -4.22 17.27
CA ARG A 108 -2.86 -4.48 16.97
C ARG A 108 -3.68 -3.96 18.14
N PRO A 109 -4.12 -2.70 18.15
CA PRO A 109 -5.05 -2.25 19.16
C PRO A 109 -6.34 -3.03 19.07
N ALA A 110 -7.10 -3.02 20.17
CA ALA A 110 -8.40 -3.64 20.25
C ALA A 110 -9.27 -3.19 19.06
N ARG A 111 -9.99 -4.15 18.46
CA ARG A 111 -10.80 -3.91 17.26
C ARG A 111 -11.82 -2.79 17.44
N GLU A 112 -12.21 -2.50 18.68
CA GLU A 112 -13.26 -1.52 18.97
C GLU A 112 -12.77 -0.05 18.98
N GLN A 113 -11.47 0.23 19.09
CA GLN A 113 -11.01 1.62 19.35
C GLN A 113 -10.80 2.48 18.10
N TRP A 114 -10.45 1.87 16.95
CA TRP A 114 -10.06 2.63 15.77
C TRP A 114 -11.22 3.41 15.13
N LYS A 115 -12.47 2.92 15.24
CA LYS A 115 -13.65 3.62 14.72
C LYS A 115 -13.92 4.92 15.48
N GLY A 116 -13.78 4.89 16.81
CA GLY A 116 -13.90 6.07 17.66
C GLY A 116 -12.83 7.11 17.30
N TYR A 117 -11.58 6.67 17.17
CA TYR A 117 -10.49 7.54 16.71
C TYR A 117 -10.80 8.21 15.36
N VAL A 118 -11.23 7.45 14.36
CA VAL A 118 -11.58 8.00 13.03
C VAL A 118 -12.71 9.02 13.14
N ALA A 119 -13.74 8.73 13.95
CA ALA A 119 -14.85 9.64 14.16
C ALA A 119 -14.41 10.94 14.81
N ASP A 120 -13.57 10.88 15.85
CA ASP A 120 -13.04 12.05 16.54
C ASP A 120 -12.08 12.86 15.64
N ARG A 121 -11.23 12.16 14.88
CA ARG A 121 -10.21 12.76 14.01
C ARG A 121 -10.83 13.49 12.82
N PHE A 122 -11.82 12.89 12.17
CA PHE A 122 -12.41 13.42 10.93
C PHE A 122 -13.79 14.07 11.12
N GLY A 123 -14.38 13.95 12.31
CA GLY A 123 -15.74 14.46 12.60
C GLY A 123 -16.85 13.68 11.90
N VAL A 124 -16.54 12.51 11.32
CA VAL A 124 -17.46 11.69 10.54
C VAL A 124 -17.42 10.25 11.03
N GLN A 125 -18.58 9.74 11.45
CA GLN A 125 -18.72 8.35 11.90
C GLN A 125 -18.52 7.37 10.74
N TYR A 126 -17.74 6.30 10.97
CA TYR A 126 -17.60 5.20 10.03
C TYR A 126 -18.57 4.05 10.39
N ASP A 127 -19.61 3.88 9.59
CA ASP A 127 -20.66 2.86 9.75
C ASP A 127 -20.37 1.55 9.00
N GLY A 128 -19.19 1.45 8.36
CA GLY A 128 -18.80 0.25 7.61
C GLY A 128 -18.30 -0.91 8.48
N LYS A 129 -17.71 -1.90 7.80
CA LYS A 129 -17.30 -3.18 8.43
C LYS A 129 -16.16 -3.00 9.43
N ASP A 130 -16.12 -3.85 10.45
CA ASP A 130 -15.03 -3.87 11.44
C ASP A 130 -13.68 -4.35 10.86
N ALA A 131 -13.68 -4.86 9.62
CA ALA A 131 -12.48 -5.31 8.92
C ALA A 131 -11.53 -4.15 8.57
N GLY A 132 -12.01 -2.91 8.48
CA GLY A 132 -11.23 -1.71 8.17
C GLY A 132 -12.03 -0.63 7.44
N LEU A 133 -11.37 0.50 7.17
CA LEU A 133 -11.95 1.62 6.41
C LEU A 133 -12.00 1.28 4.92
N SER A 134 -13.18 1.28 4.31
CA SER A 134 -13.28 1.04 2.86
C SER A 134 -12.60 2.17 2.09
N MET A 135 -11.87 1.85 1.03
CA MET A 135 -11.20 2.86 0.20
C MET A 135 -12.20 3.83 -0.43
N SER A 136 -13.44 3.41 -0.71
CA SER A 136 -14.50 4.33 -1.12
C SER A 136 -14.80 5.42 -0.09
N TRP A 137 -14.74 5.08 1.20
CA TRP A 137 -14.97 6.01 2.30
C TRP A 137 -13.73 6.89 2.53
N VAL A 138 -12.52 6.32 2.43
CA VAL A 138 -11.27 7.09 2.46
C VAL A 138 -11.22 8.13 1.32
N HIS A 139 -11.60 7.75 0.10
CA HIS A 139 -11.76 8.72 -0.99
C HIS A 139 -12.92 9.69 -0.73
N GLY A 140 -13.96 9.27 -0.02
CA GLY A 140 -15.01 10.15 0.50
C GLY A 140 -14.45 11.28 1.36
N LEU A 141 -13.47 10.99 2.23
CA LEU A 141 -12.76 12.02 3.00
C LEU A 141 -11.99 13.00 2.11
N THR A 142 -11.60 12.61 0.90
CA THR A 142 -10.96 13.52 -0.07
C THR A 142 -11.94 14.38 -0.85
N GLN A 143 -13.26 14.19 -0.69
CA GLN A 143 -14.28 15.03 -1.35
C GLN A 143 -14.26 16.49 -0.87
N PHE A 144 -13.54 16.81 0.21
CA PHE A 144 -13.26 18.19 0.63
C PHE A 144 -12.28 18.93 -0.31
N GLY A 145 -11.73 18.25 -1.32
CA GLY A 145 -10.80 18.84 -2.29
C GLY A 145 -9.34 18.79 -1.86
N PRO A 146 -8.43 19.40 -2.62
CA PRO A 146 -7.04 19.55 -2.20
C PRO A 146 -6.98 20.30 -0.86
N CYS A 147 -5.96 19.98 -0.04
CA CYS A 147 -5.79 20.64 1.24
C CYS A 147 -5.69 22.16 1.02
N PRO A 148 -6.53 23.00 1.67
CA PRO A 148 -6.48 24.45 1.49
C PRO A 148 -5.07 25.00 1.72
N LEU A 149 -4.68 26.02 0.96
CA LEU A 149 -3.33 26.61 1.08
C LEU A 149 -3.11 27.28 2.44
N ASP A 150 -4.19 27.82 3.01
CA ASP A 150 -4.27 28.48 4.32
C ASP A 150 -4.71 27.53 5.45
N ALA A 151 -4.72 26.22 5.19
CA ALA A 151 -5.09 25.23 6.19
C ALA A 151 -4.20 25.35 7.44
N ASP A 152 -4.84 25.33 8.61
CA ASP A 152 -4.15 25.17 9.89
C ASP A 152 -3.43 23.80 9.96
N GLU A 153 -2.50 23.68 10.90
CA GLU A 153 -1.68 22.46 11.05
C GLU A 153 -2.53 21.20 11.30
N ASN A 154 -3.61 21.29 12.08
CA ASN A 154 -4.47 20.15 12.35
C ASN A 154 -5.24 19.71 11.09
N THR A 155 -5.70 20.66 10.28
CA THR A 155 -6.32 20.39 8.99
C THR A 155 -5.31 19.78 8.02
N LEU A 156 -4.09 20.32 7.94
CA LEU A 156 -3.00 19.77 7.13
C LEU A 156 -2.68 18.31 7.53
N MET A 157 -2.56 18.02 8.84
CA MET A 157 -2.25 16.67 9.32
C MET A 157 -3.39 15.69 9.11
N ARG A 158 -4.66 16.13 9.08
CA ARG A 158 -5.80 15.28 8.67
C ARG A 158 -5.70 14.89 7.20
N HIS A 159 -5.37 15.83 6.31
CA HIS A 159 -5.15 15.51 4.91
C HIS A 159 -3.92 14.60 4.70
N TYR A 160 -2.83 14.83 5.44
CA TYR A 160 -1.66 13.97 5.43
C TYR A 160 -1.99 12.54 5.88
N GLU A 161 -2.81 12.39 6.91
CA GLU A 161 -3.23 11.08 7.40
C GLU A 161 -4.09 10.31 6.39
N VAL A 162 -5.02 10.99 5.70
CA VAL A 162 -5.81 10.41 4.60
C VAL A 162 -4.89 9.99 3.45
N TYR A 163 -3.87 10.80 3.14
CA TYR A 163 -2.85 10.42 2.17
C TYR A 163 -2.11 9.14 2.59
N LEU A 164 -1.72 9.02 3.86
CA LEU A 164 -1.08 7.82 4.41
C LEU A 164 -2.00 6.60 4.37
N TYR A 165 -3.31 6.74 4.56
CA TYR A 165 -4.27 5.64 4.39
C TYR A 165 -4.22 5.07 2.97
N VAL A 166 -4.17 5.94 1.95
CA VAL A 166 -4.06 5.52 0.55
C VAL A 166 -2.70 4.89 0.26
N LEU A 167 -1.61 5.53 0.69
CA LEU A 167 -0.25 5.03 0.44
C LEU A 167 -0.01 3.69 1.13
N LEU A 168 -0.28 3.61 2.44
CA LEU A 168 0.01 2.43 3.24
C LEU A 168 -1.01 1.32 2.97
N GLY A 169 -2.31 1.61 3.02
CA GLY A 169 -3.37 0.60 2.92
C GLY A 169 -3.76 0.25 1.48
N GLY A 170 -3.75 1.25 0.59
CA GLY A 170 -4.17 1.11 -0.80
C GLY A 170 -3.04 0.72 -1.76
N ILE A 171 -1.78 0.90 -1.40
CA ILE A 171 -0.64 0.63 -2.29
C ILE A 171 0.38 -0.33 -1.66
N MET A 172 0.88 -0.05 -0.45
CA MET A 172 1.98 -0.82 0.15
C MET A 172 1.54 -2.15 0.78
N PHE A 173 0.44 -2.14 1.52
CA PHE A 173 -0.02 -3.24 2.36
C PHE A 173 -1.44 -3.71 2.02
N CYS A 174 -1.80 -3.67 0.73
CA CYS A 174 -3.07 -4.21 0.26
C CYS A 174 -3.31 -5.62 0.80
N ASN A 175 -4.55 -5.96 1.13
CA ASN A 175 -4.90 -7.24 1.72
C ASN A 175 -6.05 -7.97 1.00
N THR A 176 -6.29 -9.20 1.45
CA THR A 176 -7.32 -10.10 0.91
C THR A 176 -8.71 -9.86 1.49
N ALA A 177 -8.84 -9.11 2.59
CA ALA A 177 -10.10 -8.87 3.31
C ALA A 177 -11.07 -7.91 2.61
N GLY A 178 -10.60 -7.19 1.58
CA GLY A 178 -11.41 -6.29 0.75
C GLY A 178 -10.61 -5.03 0.41
N ASP A 179 -11.26 -4.09 -0.27
CA ASP A 179 -10.64 -2.80 -0.60
C ASP A 179 -10.70 -1.89 0.64
N TYR A 180 -9.96 -2.29 1.70
CA TYR A 180 -10.01 -1.70 3.03
C TYR A 180 -8.61 -1.36 3.56
N VAL A 181 -8.51 -0.23 4.25
CA VAL A 181 -7.40 0.11 5.16
C VAL A 181 -7.67 -0.55 6.50
N VAL A 182 -6.87 -1.55 6.83
CA VAL A 182 -7.03 -2.33 8.07
C VAL A 182 -6.69 -1.52 9.31
N PRO A 183 -7.29 -1.86 10.48
CA PRO A 183 -7.13 -1.07 11.70
C PRO A 183 -5.67 -0.78 12.08
N HIS A 184 -4.76 -1.75 11.95
CA HIS A 184 -3.35 -1.49 12.29
C HIS A 184 -2.72 -0.43 11.36
N ILE A 185 -3.07 -0.39 10.07
CA ILE A 185 -2.61 0.66 9.17
C ILE A 185 -3.23 2.02 9.53
N VAL A 186 -4.49 2.04 10.00
CA VAL A 186 -5.11 3.28 10.53
C VAL A 186 -4.27 3.87 11.64
N TRP A 187 -3.86 3.04 12.61
CA TRP A 187 -3.03 3.49 13.73
C TRP A 187 -1.59 3.86 13.33
N LEU A 188 -1.01 3.15 12.36
CA LEU A 188 0.30 3.51 11.82
C LEU A 188 0.27 4.89 11.15
N ALA A 189 -0.75 5.15 10.33
CA ALA A 189 -0.95 6.45 9.71
C ALA A 189 -1.22 7.55 10.74
N ALA A 190 -2.06 7.29 11.74
CA ALA A 190 -2.31 8.19 12.87
C ALA A 190 -1.02 8.55 13.63
N TYR A 191 -0.18 7.55 13.90
CA TYR A 191 1.12 7.74 14.56
C TYR A 191 2.04 8.65 13.75
N LEU A 192 2.21 8.37 12.45
CA LEU A 192 3.04 9.16 11.55
C LEU A 192 2.52 10.60 11.38
N ALA A 193 1.20 10.77 11.32
CA ALA A 193 0.58 12.09 11.22
C ALA A 193 0.64 12.91 12.52
N SER A 194 0.77 12.24 13.66
CA SER A 194 0.94 12.90 14.97
C SER A 194 2.40 13.23 15.29
N HIS A 195 3.35 12.59 14.61
CA HIS A 195 4.80 12.82 14.76
C HIS A 195 5.46 13.11 13.40
N PRO A 196 4.97 14.09 12.63
CA PRO A 196 5.39 14.30 11.25
C PRO A 196 6.88 14.66 11.11
N TYR A 197 7.46 15.28 12.14
CA TYR A 197 8.85 15.74 12.11
C TYR A 197 9.84 14.78 12.80
N GLU A 198 9.34 13.72 13.41
CA GLU A 198 10.20 12.73 14.05
C GLU A 198 10.74 11.74 13.01
N PRO A 199 12.07 11.56 12.93
CA PRO A 199 12.64 10.59 12.01
C PRO A 199 12.22 9.18 12.43
N THR A 200 11.56 8.46 11.53
CA THR A 200 11.33 7.04 11.73
C THR A 200 12.47 6.25 11.13
N SER A 201 12.91 5.21 11.82
CA SER A 201 13.96 4.33 11.35
C SER A 201 13.39 3.03 10.79
N TYR A 202 12.21 3.00 10.17
CA TYR A 202 11.60 1.73 9.74
C TYR A 202 12.23 1.15 8.47
N SER A 203 12.41 -0.16 8.42
CA SER A 203 12.75 -0.91 7.21
C SER A 203 11.50 -1.13 6.35
N TRP A 204 11.00 -0.06 5.72
CA TRP A 204 9.80 -0.11 4.86
C TRP A 204 9.96 -1.09 3.70
N GLY A 205 11.14 -1.15 3.09
CA GLY A 205 11.39 -2.06 1.98
C GLY A 205 11.24 -3.53 2.38
N SER A 206 11.69 -3.90 3.58
CA SER A 206 11.49 -5.27 4.10
C SER A 206 10.03 -5.56 4.42
N ALA A 207 9.33 -4.59 5.02
CA ALA A 207 7.91 -4.73 5.34
C ALA A 207 7.05 -4.93 4.08
N VAL A 208 7.30 -4.13 3.05
CA VAL A 208 6.60 -4.22 1.76
C VAL A 208 6.94 -5.52 1.04
N LEU A 209 8.22 -5.92 1.01
CA LEU A 209 8.62 -7.17 0.38
C LEU A 209 7.93 -8.38 1.03
N ALA A 210 7.91 -8.43 2.36
CA ALA A 210 7.23 -9.47 3.11
C ALA A 210 5.71 -9.49 2.83
N ALA A 211 5.08 -8.31 2.71
CA ALA A 211 3.66 -8.20 2.35
C ALA A 211 3.38 -8.69 0.93
N THR A 212 4.25 -8.36 -0.05
CA THR A 212 4.15 -8.83 -1.43
C THR A 212 4.35 -10.34 -1.53
N TYR A 213 5.34 -10.90 -0.84
CA TYR A 213 5.58 -12.35 -0.81
C TYR A 213 4.40 -13.10 -0.20
N ARG A 214 3.84 -12.60 0.90
CA ARG A 214 2.61 -13.15 1.47
C ARG A 214 1.46 -13.11 0.46
N GLY A 215 1.30 -11.99 -0.25
CA GLY A 215 0.28 -11.85 -1.30
C GLY A 215 0.45 -12.85 -2.45
N LEU A 216 1.69 -13.14 -2.86
CA LEU A 216 1.99 -14.18 -3.85
C LEU A 216 1.61 -15.58 -3.33
N CYS A 217 1.97 -15.91 -2.09
CA CYS A 217 1.60 -17.19 -1.47
C CYS A 217 0.08 -17.36 -1.34
N ASP A 218 -0.63 -16.31 -0.88
CA ASP A 218 -2.08 -16.33 -0.70
C ASP A 218 -2.85 -16.44 -2.03
N ALA A 219 -2.24 -16.02 -3.14
CA ALA A 219 -2.84 -16.06 -4.47
C ALA A 219 -2.78 -17.45 -5.13
N ILE A 220 -1.86 -18.34 -4.72
CA ILE A 220 -1.66 -19.66 -5.34
C ILE A 220 -2.92 -20.53 -5.35
N PRO A 221 -3.66 -20.71 -4.22
CA PRO A 221 -4.72 -21.71 -4.18
C PRO A 221 -5.88 -21.44 -5.15
N ARG A 222 -5.97 -20.23 -5.75
CA ARG A 222 -6.98 -19.78 -6.73
C ARG A 222 -8.38 -20.36 -6.51
N THR A 223 -8.79 -20.51 -5.25
CA THR A 223 -10.01 -21.26 -4.87
C THR A 223 -11.30 -20.50 -5.11
N LYS A 224 -11.21 -19.21 -5.44
CA LYS A 224 -12.36 -18.31 -5.65
C LYS A 224 -12.37 -17.80 -7.09
N ARG A 225 -13.58 -17.73 -7.69
CA ARG A 225 -13.81 -17.10 -9.01
C ARG A 225 -13.30 -15.65 -9.14
N LYS A 226 -13.10 -14.95 -8.02
CA LYS A 226 -12.53 -13.59 -7.93
C LYS A 226 -11.31 -13.58 -7.01
N ALA A 227 -10.31 -14.42 -7.31
CA ALA A 227 -9.05 -14.40 -6.59
C ALA A 227 -8.32 -13.06 -6.83
N THR A 228 -7.71 -12.52 -5.77
CA THR A 228 -7.04 -11.22 -5.77
C THR A 228 -5.61 -11.40 -5.31
N ILE A 229 -4.68 -10.73 -5.98
CA ILE A 229 -3.30 -10.61 -5.52
C ILE A 229 -3.15 -9.32 -4.69
N THR A 230 -2.31 -9.39 -3.66
CA THR A 230 -2.16 -8.35 -2.64
C THR A 230 -0.69 -8.03 -2.37
N GLY A 231 -0.42 -7.07 -1.49
CA GLY A 231 0.91 -6.47 -1.33
C GLY A 231 1.17 -5.35 -2.32
N CYS A 232 2.43 -4.93 -2.46
CA CYS A 232 2.83 -3.88 -3.38
C CYS A 232 3.14 -4.47 -4.75
N LEU A 233 2.20 -4.31 -5.68
CA LEU A 233 2.28 -4.90 -7.02
C LEU A 233 3.24 -4.15 -7.95
N HIS A 234 3.69 -2.95 -7.58
CA HIS A 234 4.72 -2.20 -8.31
C HIS A 234 6.12 -2.83 -8.18
N LEU A 235 6.26 -3.89 -7.37
CA LEU A 235 7.47 -4.71 -7.29
C LEU A 235 7.47 -5.89 -8.28
N LEU A 236 6.36 -6.14 -8.99
CA LEU A 236 6.13 -7.32 -9.81
C LEU A 236 6.04 -6.99 -11.30
#